data_AF-A0A8T3WT51-F1
#
_entry.id   AF-A0A8T3WT51-F1
#
_cell.length_a   1.000
_cell.length_b   1.000
_cell.length_c   1.000
_cell.angle_alpha   90.00
_cell.angle_beta   90.00
_cell.angle_gamma   90.00
#
_symmetry.space_group_name_H-M   'P 1'
#
loop_
_entity.id
_entity.type
_entity.pdbx_description
1 polymer ?
#
loop_
_entity_poly.entity_id
_entity_poly.type
_entity_poly.pdbx_seq_one_letter_code
_entity_poly.pdbx_strand_id
1 'polypeptide(L)'
;MGFKTITIKEEVYKKLLRAKNNEESFSEFLDKTVSKRPNIERFYGAWKMSKKDAESIKKTIRKYREDATENFHERIKRSFR
;
A
#
# COMPACT_ATOMS: atom_id res chain seq x y z
N MET A 1 1.03 -6.05 33.44
CA MET A 1 1.96 -6.16 32.30
C MET A 1 3.37 -6.25 32.85
N GLY A 2 4.14 -7.24 32.40
CA GLY A 2 5.56 -7.35 32.74
C GLY A 2 6.39 -6.60 31.71
N PHE A 3 7.43 -5.91 32.17
CA PHE A 3 8.39 -5.23 31.30
C PHE A 3 9.69 -6.03 31.24
N LYS A 4 10.33 -6.02 30.07
CA LYS A 4 11.67 -6.57 29.87
C LYS A 4 12.53 -5.50 29.23
N THR A 5 13.76 -5.37 29.73
CA THR A 5 14.74 -4.46 29.16
C THR A 5 15.53 -5.20 28.08
N ILE A 6 15.68 -4.57 26.91
CA ILE A 6 16.56 -5.06 25.85
C ILE A 6 17.68 -4.03 25.63
N THR A 7 18.91 -4.51 25.53
CA THR A 7 20.05 -3.68 25.14
C THR A 7 20.26 -3.84 23.65
N ILE A 8 20.27 -2.71 22.94
CA ILE A 8 20.51 -2.65 21.49
C ILE A 8 21.62 -1.65 21.19
N LYS A 9 22.25 -1.78 20.02
CA LYS A 9 23.23 -0.80 19.57
C LYS A 9 22.56 0.56 19.36
N GLU A 10 23.29 1.63 19.64
CA GLU A 10 22.83 3.02 19.45
C GLU A 10 22.34 3.29 18.02
N GLU A 11 23.04 2.74 17.02
CA GLU A 11 22.66 2.85 15.61
C GLU A 11 21.29 2.22 15.32
N VAL A 12 20.94 1.14 16.03
CA VAL A 12 19.65 0.45 15.89
C VAL A 12 18.57 1.27 16.59
N TYR A 13 18.84 1.79 17.79
CA TYR A 13 17.93 2.69 18.49
C TYR A 13 17.54 3.89 17.62
N LYS A 14 18.53 4.58 17.02
CA LYS A 14 18.29 5.71 16.12
C LYS A 14 17.45 5.35 14.90
N LYS A 15 17.64 4.16 14.33
CA LYS A 15 16.81 3.66 13.22
C LYS A 15 15.36 3.43 13.67
N LEU A 16 15.17 2.80 14.82
CA LEU A 16 13.83 2.57 15.38
C LEU A 16 13.13 3.89 15.71
N LEU A 17 13.85 4.85 16.30
CA LEU A 17 13.33 6.17 16.65
C LEU A 17 12.84 6.94 15.41
N ARG A 18 13.54 6.83 14.27
CA ARG A 18 13.12 7.44 12.99
C ARG A 18 11.96 6.72 12.32
N ALA A 19 11.84 5.42 12.52
CA ALA A 19 10.80 4.60 11.89
C ALA A 19 9.46 4.66 12.65
N LYS A 20 9.51 4.92 13.95
CA LYS A 20 8.38 5.04 14.85
C LYS A 20 7.66 6.38 14.65
N ASN A 21 6.33 6.39 14.70
CA ASN A 21 5.53 7.61 14.74
C ASN A 21 5.77 8.40 16.05
N ASN A 22 5.66 9.72 16.00
CA ASN A 22 5.92 10.56 17.17
C ASN A 22 4.95 10.30 18.34
N GLU A 23 3.72 9.90 18.06
CA GLU A 23 2.66 9.70 19.05
C GLU A 23 2.57 8.26 19.60
N GLU A 24 3.19 7.27 18.95
CA GLU A 24 3.12 5.87 19.42
C GLU A 24 4.21 5.57 20.47
N SER A 25 4.15 4.43 21.15
CA SER A 25 5.24 3.93 22.02
C SER A 25 6.15 2.94 21.28
N PHE A 26 7.36 2.68 21.79
CA PHE A 26 8.22 1.63 21.22
C PHE A 26 7.58 0.24 21.35
N SER A 27 6.83 -0.01 22.43
CA SER A 27 6.13 -1.29 22.61
C SER A 27 5.07 -1.51 21.53
N GLU A 28 4.25 -0.50 21.22
CA GLU A 28 3.24 -0.58 20.16
C GLU A 28 3.87 -0.70 18.76
N PHE A 29 4.91 0.10 18.50
CA PHE A 29 5.64 0.02 17.24
C PHE A 29 6.23 -1.37 17.00
N LEU A 30 6.89 -1.93 18.02
CA LEU A 30 7.47 -3.26 17.94
C LEU A 30 6.38 -4.32 17.80
N ASP A 31 5.31 -4.25 18.58
CA ASP A 31 4.19 -5.19 18.51
C ASP A 31 3.56 -5.21 17.12
N LYS A 32 3.28 -4.05 16.53
CA LYS A 32 2.79 -3.92 15.15
C LYS A 32 3.77 -4.47 14.12
N THR A 33 5.07 -4.25 14.33
CA THR A 33 6.13 -4.65 13.38
C THR A 33 6.33 -6.16 13.38
N VAL A 34 6.31 -6.79 14.56
CA VAL A 34 6.51 -8.24 14.70
C VAL A 34 5.22 -9.04 14.55
N SER A 35 4.07 -8.39 14.74
CA SER A 35 2.77 -8.98 14.44
C SER A 35 2.73 -9.43 12.98
N LYS A 36 2.35 -10.70 12.76
CA LYS A 36 2.15 -11.23 11.41
C LYS A 36 1.22 -10.27 10.67
N ARG A 37 1.66 -9.81 9.48
CA ARG A 37 0.77 -9.07 8.59
C ARG A 37 -0.50 -9.90 8.42
N PRO A 38 -1.68 -9.30 8.64
CA PRO A 38 -2.92 -10.03 8.45
C PRO A 38 -2.95 -10.64 7.05
N ASN A 39 -3.36 -11.91 6.92
CA ASN A 39 -3.48 -12.54 5.62
C ASN A 39 -4.41 -11.68 4.75
N ILE A 40 -3.85 -11.01 3.73
CA ILE A 40 -4.58 -10.09 2.86
C ILE A 40 -5.66 -10.82 2.05
N GLU A 41 -5.48 -12.12 1.83
CA GLU A 41 -6.47 -12.99 1.18
C GLU A 41 -7.82 -12.98 1.89
N ARG A 42 -7.84 -12.73 3.22
CA ARG A 42 -9.10 -12.63 3.98
C ARG A 42 -9.97 -11.44 3.53
N PHE A 43 -9.41 -10.49 2.80
CA PHE A 43 -10.10 -9.33 2.26
C PHE A 43 -10.49 -9.51 0.78
N TYR A 44 -10.16 -10.63 0.14
CA TYR A 44 -10.58 -10.91 -1.22
C TYR A 44 -12.11 -11.00 -1.28
N GLY A 45 -12.72 -10.21 -2.18
CA GLY A 45 -14.18 -10.13 -2.30
C GLY A 45 -14.89 -9.45 -1.12
N ALA A 46 -14.17 -8.90 -0.14
CA ALA A 46 -14.77 -8.20 0.99
C ALA A 46 -15.48 -6.89 0.58
N TRP A 47 -15.15 -6.35 -0.59
CA TRP A 47 -15.79 -5.16 -1.11
C TRP A 47 -17.20 -5.49 -1.61
N LYS A 48 -18.21 -5.21 -0.79
CA LYS A 48 -19.63 -5.24 -1.19
C LYS A 48 -19.92 -3.97 -1.99
N MET A 49 -20.08 -4.13 -3.29
CA MET A 49 -20.28 -3.03 -4.22
C MET A 49 -21.63 -3.15 -4.93
N SER A 50 -22.32 -2.02 -5.15
CA SER A 50 -23.55 -2.01 -5.95
C SER A 50 -23.23 -2.29 -7.42
N LYS A 51 -24.19 -2.83 -8.19
CA LYS A 51 -24.00 -3.04 -9.63
C LYS A 51 -23.63 -1.74 -10.36
N LYS A 52 -24.20 -0.61 -9.94
CA LYS A 52 -23.95 0.72 -10.50
C LYS A 52 -22.51 1.17 -10.29
N ASP A 53 -21.97 0.99 -9.10
CA ASP A 53 -20.58 1.36 -8.79
C ASP A 53 -19.59 0.47 -9.55
N ALA A 54 -19.90 -0.83 -9.66
CA ALA A 54 -19.10 -1.77 -10.44
C ALA A 54 -19.01 -1.36 -11.91
N GLU A 55 -20.12 -0.92 -12.47
CA GLU A 55 -20.23 -0.49 -13.86
C GLU A 55 -19.51 0.84 -14.11
N SER A 56 -19.59 1.77 -13.16
CA SER A 56 -18.81 3.03 -13.18
C SER A 56 -17.30 2.78 -13.18
N ILE A 57 -16.82 1.87 -12.34
CA ILE A 57 -15.40 1.49 -12.29
C ILE A 57 -14.98 0.84 -13.60
N LYS A 58 -15.77 -0.11 -14.13
CA LYS A 58 -15.48 -0.75 -15.42
C LYS A 58 -15.39 0.26 -16.56
N LYS A 59 -16.33 1.22 -16.61
CA LYS A 59 -16.33 2.28 -17.62
C LYS A 59 -15.08 3.15 -17.53
N THR A 60 -14.69 3.50 -16.30
CA THR A 60 -13.46 4.28 -16.05
C THR A 60 -12.22 3.52 -16.52
N ILE A 61 -12.08 2.25 -16.15
CA ILE A 61 -10.96 1.39 -16.57
C ILE A 61 -10.91 1.28 -18.10
N ARG A 62 -12.06 1.09 -18.75
CA ARG A 62 -12.14 0.99 -20.21
C ARG A 62 -11.65 2.28 -20.88
N LYS A 63 -12.13 3.43 -20.43
CA LYS A 63 -11.71 4.74 -20.96
C LYS A 63 -10.20 4.94 -20.84
N TYR A 64 -9.62 4.66 -19.67
CA TYR A 64 -8.18 4.76 -19.47
C TYR A 64 -7.37 3.86 -20.41
N ARG A 65 -7.86 2.65 -20.71
CA ARG A 65 -7.19 1.73 -21.64
C ARG A 65 -7.27 2.23 -23.08
N GLU A 66 -8.42 2.76 -23.48
CA GLU A 66 -8.62 3.36 -24.80
C GLU A 66 -7.69 4.58 -24.98
N ASP A 67 -7.68 5.50 -24.02
CA ASP A 67 -6.81 6.69 -24.01
C ASP A 67 -5.32 6.29 -24.04
N ALA A 68 -4.91 5.28 -23.25
CA ALA A 68 -3.53 4.80 -23.26
C ALA A 68 -3.12 4.18 -24.61
N THR A 69 -4.06 3.47 -25.25
CA THR A 69 -3.83 2.83 -26.56
C THR A 69 -3.74 3.88 -27.67
N GLU A 70 -4.60 4.88 -27.67
CA GLU A 70 -4.57 5.98 -28.63
C GLU A 70 -3.28 6.79 -28.50
N ASN A 71 -2.92 7.18 -27.27
CA ASN A 71 -1.67 7.88 -26.99
C ASN A 71 -0.43 7.05 -27.38
N PHE A 72 -0.48 5.74 -27.20
CA PHE A 72 0.60 4.85 -27.65
C PHE A 72 0.72 4.84 -29.17
N HIS A 73 -0.40 4.70 -29.90
CA HIS A 73 -0.39 4.73 -31.37
C HIS A 73 0.09 6.08 -31.92
N GLU A 74 -0.31 7.19 -31.34
CA GLU A 74 0.16 8.53 -31.74
C GLU A 74 1.65 8.72 -31.46
N ARG A 75 2.19 8.18 -30.36
CA ARG A 75 3.63 8.18 -30.09
C ARG A 75 4.41 7.37 -31.12
N ILE A 76 3.91 6.19 -31.49
CA ILE A 76 4.54 5.33 -32.51
C ILE A 76 4.54 6.02 -33.89
N LYS A 77 3.44 6.63 -34.31
CA LYS A 77 3.41 7.37 -35.60
C LYS A 77 4.41 8.51 -35.65
N ARG A 78 4.64 9.21 -34.53
CA ARG A 78 5.61 10.32 -34.46
C ARG A 78 7.06 9.86 -34.46
N SER A 79 7.37 8.64 -34.00
CA SER A 79 8.75 8.12 -34.00
C SER A 79 9.22 7.59 -35.36
N PHE A 80 8.29 7.36 -36.30
CA PHE A 80 8.59 6.92 -37.67
C PHE A 80 8.45 8.04 -38.72
N ARG A 81 8.32 9.30 -38.27
CA ARG A 81 8.36 10.52 -39.09
C ARG A 81 9.66 11.26 -38.81
#